data_AF-A0A2E4HY60-F1
#
_entry.id   AF-A0A2E4HY60-F1
#
_cell.length_a   1.000
_cell.length_b   1.000
_cell.length_c   1.000
_cell.angle_alpha   90.00
_cell.angle_beta   90.00
_cell.angle_gamma   90.00
#
_symmetry.space_group_name_H-M   'P 1'
#
loop_
_entity.id
_entity.type
_entity.pdbx_description
1 polymer ?
#
loop_
_entity_poly.entity_id
_entity_poly.type
_entity_poly.pdbx_seq_one_letter_code
_entity_poly.pdbx_strand_id
1 'polypeptide(L)'
;MQQVLGAVLITVGVILFVLRPILQGDQAPLTSPDGGQDELDAQKKKSALKGLRDAEYDYYSGKLDEEDFEFLKQEMASEVLGAMRRIGNQSNHEIEAEIRAVRNGLDAGLTCLFCGEVNSKGSNFCGQCGSQLE
;
A
#
# COMPACT_ATOMS: atom_id res chain seq x y z
N MET A 1 -1.56 6.78 -55.02
CA MET A 1 -2.22 7.75 -54.12
C MET A 1 -3.12 7.05 -53.10
N GLN A 2 -3.98 6.11 -53.52
CA GLN A 2 -4.89 5.35 -52.63
C GLN A 2 -4.19 4.65 -51.43
N GLN A 3 -3.05 3.99 -51.68
CA GLN A 3 -2.32 3.24 -50.65
C GLN A 3 -1.67 4.15 -49.59
N VAL A 4 -1.25 5.35 -50.00
CA VAL A 4 -0.64 6.33 -49.10
C VAL A 4 -1.69 6.91 -48.16
N LEU A 5 -2.91 7.14 -48.68
CA LEU A 5 -4.04 7.63 -47.90
C LEU A 5 -4.45 6.63 -46.80
N GLY A 6 -4.49 5.33 -47.15
CA GLY A 6 -4.79 4.27 -46.19
C GLY A 6 -3.73 4.14 -45.10
N ALA A 7 -2.44 4.21 -45.48
CA ALA A 7 -1.35 4.16 -44.52
C ALA A 7 -1.39 5.33 -43.52
N VAL A 8 -1.69 6.54 -44.00
CA VAL A 8 -1.84 7.75 -43.17
C VAL A 8 -3.03 7.64 -42.21
N LEU A 9 -4.16 7.11 -42.66
CA LEU A 9 -5.35 6.93 -41.81
C LEU A 9 -5.09 5.95 -40.66
N ILE A 10 -4.40 4.86 -40.93
CA ILE A 10 -4.04 3.86 -39.91
C ILE A 10 -3.06 4.45 -38.90
N THR A 11 -2.02 5.16 -39.36
CA THR A 11 -1.05 5.79 -38.45
C THR A 11 -1.71 6.82 -37.56
N VAL A 12 -2.57 7.68 -38.10
CA VAL A 12 -3.33 8.66 -37.30
C VAL A 12 -4.25 7.95 -36.31
N GLY A 13 -4.92 6.86 -36.71
CA GLY A 13 -5.76 6.06 -35.81
C GLY A 13 -4.99 5.46 -34.65
N VAL A 14 -3.81 4.87 -34.91
CA VAL A 14 -2.94 4.31 -33.86
C VAL A 14 -2.43 5.41 -32.92
N ILE A 15 -2.02 6.56 -33.46
CA ILE A 15 -1.57 7.71 -32.66
C ILE A 15 -2.69 8.20 -31.74
N LEU A 16 -3.92 8.35 -32.25
CA LEU A 16 -5.07 8.75 -31.45
C LEU A 16 -5.44 7.71 -30.40
N PHE A 17 -5.33 6.41 -30.72
CA PHE A 17 -5.57 5.32 -29.77
C PHE A 17 -4.59 5.36 -28.59
N VAL A 18 -3.30 5.62 -28.86
CA VAL A 18 -2.25 5.74 -27.83
C VAL A 18 -2.35 7.04 -27.03
N LEU A 19 -2.75 8.16 -27.68
CA LEU A 19 -2.91 9.46 -26.99
C LEU A 19 -4.19 9.56 -26.17
N ARG A 20 -5.21 8.75 -26.48
CA ARG A 20 -6.50 8.74 -25.77
C ARG A 20 -6.36 8.57 -24.24
N PRO A 21 -5.63 7.58 -23.69
CA PRO A 21 -5.49 7.43 -22.23
C PRO A 21 -4.75 8.61 -21.57
N ILE A 22 -3.80 9.23 -22.30
CA ILE A 22 -3.02 10.38 -21.80
C ILE A 22 -3.90 11.64 -21.70
N LEU A 23 -4.79 11.85 -22.67
CA LEU A 23 -5.73 12.99 -22.68
C LEU A 23 -6.91 12.77 -21.75
N GLN A 24 -7.32 11.51 -21.53
CA GLN A 24 -8.42 11.15 -20.64
C GLN A 24 -8.01 11.09 -19.16
N GLY A 25 -6.71 11.10 -18.87
CA GLY A 25 -6.22 11.20 -17.50
C GLY A 25 -6.55 9.95 -16.68
N ASP A 26 -6.30 8.76 -17.25
CA ASP A 26 -6.32 7.50 -16.49
C ASP A 26 -5.15 7.51 -15.50
N GLN A 27 -5.40 8.12 -14.36
CA GLN A 27 -4.53 8.03 -13.19
C GLN A 27 -4.67 6.60 -12.67
N ALA A 28 -3.75 5.73 -13.08
CA ALA A 28 -3.43 4.55 -12.29
C ALA A 28 -3.18 5.05 -10.86
N PRO A 29 -3.81 4.47 -9.82
CA PRO A 29 -3.51 4.85 -8.46
C PRO A 29 -2.01 4.61 -8.22
N LEU A 30 -1.21 5.68 -8.29
CA LEU A 30 0.13 5.72 -7.73
C LEU A 30 0.00 5.94 -6.22
N THR A 31 -0.85 5.13 -5.60
CA THR A 31 -0.79 4.90 -4.18
C THR A 31 -0.18 3.51 -4.06
N SER A 32 1.14 3.44 -4.13
CA SER A 32 1.80 2.49 -3.25
C SER A 32 1.61 3.09 -1.84
N PRO A 33 0.74 2.54 -0.98
CA PRO A 33 0.49 3.12 0.33
C PRO A 33 1.72 3.05 1.25
N ASP A 34 2.74 2.27 0.87
CA ASP A 34 3.71 1.73 1.82
C ASP A 34 5.05 2.46 1.90
N GLY A 35 5.43 3.26 0.89
CA GLY A 35 6.83 3.70 0.76
C GLY A 35 7.34 4.60 1.89
N GLY A 36 6.45 5.27 2.63
CA GLY A 36 6.83 6.19 3.70
C GLY A 36 6.74 5.62 5.12
N GLN A 37 5.82 4.69 5.38
CA GLN A 37 5.60 4.14 6.73
C GLN A 37 6.53 2.95 6.99
N ASP A 38 6.72 2.08 6.00
CA ASP A 38 7.60 0.91 6.12
C ASP A 38 9.05 1.28 6.41
N GLU A 39 9.58 2.35 5.82
CA GLU A 39 10.98 2.74 6.01
C GLU A 39 11.25 3.29 7.42
N LEU A 40 10.30 4.04 7.98
CA LEU A 40 10.36 4.57 9.35
C LEU A 40 10.22 3.44 10.38
N ASP A 41 9.34 2.48 10.12
CA ASP A 41 9.13 1.34 11.02
C ASP A 41 10.27 0.33 10.93
N ALA A 42 10.85 0.12 9.74
CA ALA A 42 12.09 -0.64 9.56
C ALA A 42 13.26 -0.01 10.33
N GLN A 43 13.38 1.32 10.31
CA GLN A 43 14.44 2.03 11.04
C GLN A 43 14.26 1.90 12.56
N LYS A 44 13.04 2.08 13.08
CA LYS A 44 12.74 1.90 14.52
C LYS A 44 13.01 0.47 14.98
N LYS A 45 12.57 -0.52 14.21
CA LYS A 45 12.80 -1.95 14.50
C LYS A 45 14.30 -2.27 14.55
N LYS A 46 15.09 -1.73 13.62
CA LYS A 46 16.54 -1.91 13.58
C LYS A 46 17.23 -1.31 14.80
N SER A 47 16.80 -0.12 15.24
CA SER A 47 17.34 0.54 16.45
C SER A 47 17.01 -0.24 17.73
N ALA A 48 15.77 -0.72 17.88
CA ALA A 48 15.36 -1.52 19.05
C ALA A 48 16.13 -2.86 19.13
N LEU A 49 16.28 -3.56 18.00
CA LEU A 49 17.06 -4.80 17.93
C LEU A 49 18.53 -4.58 18.24
N LYS A 50 19.09 -3.43 17.85
CA LYS A 50 20.47 -3.08 18.20
C LYS A 50 20.63 -2.87 19.70
N GLY A 51 19.69 -2.17 20.34
CA GLY A 51 19.71 -1.95 21.79
C GLY A 51 19.70 -3.25 22.59
N LEU A 52 18.83 -4.20 22.22
CA LEU A 52 18.80 -5.54 22.82
C LEU A 52 20.13 -6.27 22.68
N ARG A 53 20.75 -6.20 21.50
CA ARG A 53 22.03 -6.86 21.24
C ARG A 53 23.19 -6.24 22.03
N ASP A 54 23.18 -4.92 22.19
CA ASP A 54 24.21 -4.22 22.98
C ASP A 54 24.07 -4.56 24.48
N ALA A 55 22.84 -4.69 25.00
CA ALA A 55 22.59 -5.15 26.38
C ALA A 55 23.05 -6.59 26.63
N GLU A 56 22.81 -7.50 25.67
CA GLU A 56 23.27 -8.88 25.73
C GLU A 56 24.81 -8.97 25.74
N TYR A 57 25.48 -8.10 24.97
CA TYR A 57 26.93 -7.99 25.01
C TYR A 57 27.45 -7.50 26.37
N ASP A 58 26.79 -6.50 26.96
CA ASP A 58 27.17 -5.97 28.28
C ASP A 58 27.02 -7.03 29.38
N TYR A 59 25.99 -7.89 29.32
CA TYR A 59 25.85 -9.06 30.20
C TYR A 59 26.99 -10.07 30.02
N TYR A 60 27.27 -10.51 28.78
CA TYR A 60 28.37 -11.46 28.54
C TYR A 60 29.76 -10.89 28.86
N SER A 61 29.91 -9.56 28.85
CA SER A 61 31.15 -8.88 29.26
C SER A 61 31.31 -8.76 30.78
N GLY A 62 30.30 -9.17 31.56
CA GLY A 62 30.29 -9.10 33.03
C GLY A 62 30.03 -7.71 33.59
N LYS A 63 29.51 -6.79 32.76
CA LYS A 63 29.20 -5.40 33.13
C LYS A 63 27.79 -5.24 33.69
N LEU A 64 26.91 -6.18 33.37
CA LEU A 64 25.58 -6.37 33.94
C LEU A 64 25.54 -7.72 34.64
N ASP A 65 24.85 -7.79 35.77
CA ASP A 65 24.48 -9.06 36.37
C ASP A 65 23.23 -9.66 35.71
N GLU A 66 22.93 -10.92 36.05
CA GLU A 66 21.80 -11.67 35.49
C GLU A 66 20.45 -11.03 35.81
N GLU A 67 20.30 -10.49 37.02
CA GLU A 67 19.02 -9.96 37.53
C GLU A 67 18.71 -8.63 36.84
N ASP A 68 19.72 -7.77 36.70
CA ASP A 68 19.67 -6.51 35.96
C ASP A 68 19.43 -6.75 34.46
N PHE A 69 20.07 -7.76 33.88
CA PHE A 69 19.86 -8.12 32.47
C PHE A 69 18.44 -8.59 32.17
N GLU A 70 17.90 -9.50 32.99
CA GLU A 70 16.54 -10.01 32.80
C GLU A 70 15.49 -8.91 33.03
N PHE A 71 15.70 -8.01 33.99
CA PHE A 71 14.84 -6.84 34.18
C PHE A 71 14.82 -5.94 32.93
N LEU A 72 16.01 -5.56 32.43
CA LEU A 72 16.14 -4.69 31.26
C LEU A 72 15.54 -5.33 29.99
N LYS A 73 15.72 -6.63 29.82
CA LYS A 73 15.17 -7.41 28.71
C LYS A 73 13.64 -7.43 28.75
N GLN A 74 13.02 -7.60 29.92
CA GLN A 74 11.57 -7.58 30.05
C GLN A 74 10.98 -6.20 29.76
N GLU A 75 11.62 -5.14 30.24
CA GLU A 75 11.21 -3.76 29.95
C GLU A 75 11.26 -3.47 28.45
N MET A 76 12.39 -3.74 27.80
CA MET A 76 12.54 -3.55 26.34
C MET A 76 11.57 -4.41 25.53
N ALA A 77 11.35 -5.67 25.94
CA ALA A 77 10.40 -6.55 25.26
C ALA A 77 8.97 -6.00 25.34
N SER A 78 8.57 -5.46 26.49
CA SER A 78 7.24 -4.86 26.66
C SER A 78 7.02 -3.63 25.77
N GLU A 79 8.06 -2.79 25.61
CA GLU A 79 8.02 -1.62 24.75
C GLU A 79 7.90 -2.01 23.26
N VAL A 80 8.71 -2.97 22.82
CA VAL A 80 8.68 -3.49 21.45
C VAL A 80 7.33 -4.13 21.13
N LEU A 81 6.80 -4.96 22.03
CA LEU A 81 5.47 -5.57 21.88
C LEU A 81 4.36 -4.53 21.85
N GLY A 82 4.46 -3.48 22.67
CA GLY A 82 3.53 -2.35 22.69
C GLY A 82 3.56 -1.53 21.39
N ALA A 83 4.74 -1.32 20.80
CA ALA A 83 4.88 -0.67 19.50
C ALA A 83 4.29 -1.52 18.37
N MET A 84 4.62 -2.82 18.32
CA MET A 84 4.08 -3.76 17.31
C MET A 84 2.56 -3.85 17.36
N ARG A 85 1.96 -3.88 18.56
CA ARG A 85 0.50 -3.92 18.72
C ARG A 85 -0.18 -2.66 18.21
N ARG A 86 0.44 -1.48 18.38
CA ARG A 86 -0.10 -0.22 17.87
C ARG A 86 -0.10 -0.19 16.34
N ILE A 87 1.03 -0.57 15.73
CA ILE A 87 1.16 -0.68 14.26
C ILE A 87 0.13 -1.68 13.72
N GLY A 88 0.03 -2.87 14.33
CA GLY A 88 -0.94 -3.90 13.92
C GLY A 88 -2.40 -3.47 14.08
N ASN A 89 -2.73 -2.66 15.09
CA ASN A 89 -4.09 -2.12 15.25
C ASN A 89 -4.39 -1.02 14.22
N GLN A 90 -3.42 -0.16 13.91
CA GLN A 90 -3.57 0.88 12.88
C GLN A 90 -3.78 0.25 11.51
N SER A 91 -2.96 -0.75 11.15
CA SER A 91 -3.12 -1.48 9.88
C SER A 91 -4.46 -2.21 9.81
N ASN A 92 -4.89 -2.89 10.88
CA ASN A 92 -6.21 -3.53 10.93
C ASN A 92 -7.35 -2.52 10.71
N HIS A 93 -7.26 -1.32 11.29
CA HIS A 93 -8.30 -0.31 11.11
C HIS A 93 -8.35 0.20 9.65
N GLU A 94 -7.19 0.37 9.01
CA GLU A 94 -7.09 0.77 7.60
C GLU A 94 -7.65 -0.31 6.67
N ILE A 95 -7.27 -1.58 6.90
CA ILE A 95 -7.79 -2.73 6.17
C ILE A 95 -9.31 -2.85 6.34
N GLU A 96 -9.84 -2.71 7.56
CA GLU A 96 -11.29 -2.77 7.80
C GLU A 96 -12.03 -1.60 7.14
N ALA A 97 -11.40 -0.44 7.01
CA ALA A 97 -11.96 0.69 6.28
C ALA A 97 -12.01 0.41 4.77
N GLU A 98 -10.96 -0.17 4.21
CA GLU A 98 -10.90 -0.58 2.80
C GLU A 98 -11.91 -1.70 2.49
N ILE A 99 -11.98 -2.73 3.32
CA ILE A 99 -12.99 -3.81 3.21
C ILE A 99 -14.39 -3.22 3.23
N ARG A 100 -14.66 -2.24 4.11
CA ARG A 100 -15.97 -1.57 4.16
C ARG A 100 -16.25 -0.78 2.89
N ALA A 101 -15.26 -0.09 2.33
CA ALA A 101 -15.41 0.63 1.07
C ALA A 101 -15.72 -0.31 -0.10
N VAL A 102 -15.01 -1.45 -0.19
CA VAL A 102 -15.25 -2.49 -1.19
C VAL A 102 -16.66 -3.08 -1.00
N ARG A 103 -17.04 -3.49 0.21
CA ARG A 103 -18.39 -4.02 0.48
C ARG A 103 -19.49 -3.03 0.10
N ASN A 104 -19.34 -1.76 0.43
CA ASN A 104 -20.29 -0.72 0.03
C ASN A 104 -20.40 -0.57 -1.50
N GLY A 105 -19.29 -0.76 -2.23
CA GLY A 105 -19.27 -0.79 -3.69
C GLY A 105 -20.00 -2.00 -4.27
N LEU A 106 -19.80 -3.19 -3.69
CA LEU A 106 -20.55 -4.40 -4.05
C LEU A 106 -22.06 -4.21 -3.81
N ASP A 107 -22.45 -3.75 -2.62
CA ASP A 107 -23.86 -3.56 -2.25
C ASP A 107 -24.56 -2.51 -3.12
N ALA A 108 -23.80 -1.51 -3.60
CA ALA A 108 -24.28 -0.49 -4.52
C ALA A 108 -24.32 -0.95 -5.99
N GLY A 109 -23.88 -2.17 -6.31
CA GLY A 109 -23.88 -2.72 -7.67
C GLY A 109 -22.81 -2.12 -8.59
N LEU A 110 -21.81 -1.43 -8.06
CA LEU A 110 -20.80 -0.68 -8.84
C LEU A 110 -19.64 -1.56 -9.34
N THR A 111 -19.95 -2.82 -9.66
CA THR A 111 -18.98 -3.75 -10.25
C THR A 111 -18.90 -3.51 -11.74
N CYS A 112 -17.71 -3.25 -12.24
CA CYS A 112 -17.47 -3.01 -13.66
C CYS A 112 -17.76 -4.28 -14.46
N LEU A 113 -18.68 -4.20 -15.43
CA LEU A 113 -19.03 -5.31 -16.32
C LEU A 113 -17.93 -5.63 -17.36
N PHE A 114 -16.96 -4.72 -17.55
CA PHE A 114 -15.88 -4.90 -18.52
C PHE A 114 -14.64 -5.57 -17.92
N CYS A 115 -14.16 -5.09 -16.76
CA CYS A 115 -12.94 -5.62 -16.12
C CYS A 115 -13.17 -6.31 -14.77
N GLY A 116 -14.37 -6.21 -14.18
CA GLY A 116 -14.69 -6.83 -12.89
C GLY A 116 -14.31 -6.02 -11.65
N GLU A 117 -13.74 -4.83 -11.82
CA GLU A 117 -13.36 -3.96 -10.69
C GLU A 117 -14.58 -3.50 -9.89
N VAL A 118 -14.49 -3.50 -8.56
CA VAL A 118 -15.51 -2.94 -7.68
C VAL A 118 -15.21 -1.46 -7.42
N ASN A 119 -16.14 -0.59 -7.76
CA ASN A 119 -15.94 0.85 -7.65
C ASN A 119 -16.63 1.42 -6.40
N SER A 120 -16.06 2.52 -5.90
CA SER A 120 -16.60 3.23 -4.74
C SER A 120 -17.92 3.94 -5.09
N LYS A 121 -18.79 4.08 -4.08
CA LYS A 121 -20.09 4.76 -4.22
C LYS A 121 -19.95 6.18 -4.77
N GLY A 122 -20.68 6.49 -5.83
CA GLY A 122 -20.64 7.80 -6.51
C GLY A 122 -19.67 7.88 -7.70
N SER A 123 -18.98 6.78 -8.02
CA SER A 123 -18.18 6.68 -9.24
C SER A 123 -19.09 6.58 -10.47
N ASN A 124 -18.87 7.46 -11.45
CA ASN A 124 -19.57 7.41 -12.75
C ASN A 124 -18.81 6.55 -13.78
N PHE A 125 -17.52 6.29 -13.54
CA PHE A 125 -16.62 5.53 -14.40
C PHE A 125 -15.76 4.59 -13.55
N CYS A 126 -15.30 3.49 -14.14
CA CYS A 126 -14.46 2.50 -13.50
C CYS A 126 -13.04 3.06 -13.27
N GLY A 127 -12.55 3.00 -12.03
CA GLY A 127 -11.22 3.48 -11.67
C GLY A 127 -10.04 2.65 -12.20
N GLN A 128 -10.30 1.46 -12.74
CA GLN A 128 -9.26 0.55 -13.25
C GLN A 128 -9.16 0.59 -14.78
N CYS A 129 -10.30 0.52 -15.49
CA CYS A 129 -10.33 0.43 -16.95
C CYS A 129 -11.05 1.59 -17.65
N GLY A 130 -11.57 2.56 -16.91
CA GLY A 130 -12.20 3.78 -17.46
C GLY A 130 -13.57 3.58 -18.12
N SER A 131 -14.15 2.38 -18.09
CA SER A 131 -15.49 2.15 -18.66
C SER A 131 -16.56 2.87 -17.85
N GLN A 132 -17.61 3.35 -18.52
CA GLN A 132 -18.75 3.96 -17.82
C GLN A 132 -19.45 2.90 -16.95
N LEU A 133 -19.78 3.29 -15.72
CA LEU A 133 -20.59 2.46 -14.83
C LEU A 133 -22.04 2.86 -15.08
N GLU A 134 -22.87 1.91 -15.51
CA GLU A 134 -24.31 2.10 -15.72
C GLU A 134 -25.10 1.98 -14.41
#